data_AF-A0A366EGW7-F1
#
_entry.id   AF-A0A366EGW7-F1
#
_cell.length_a   1.000
_cell.length_b   1.000
_cell.length_c   1.000
_cell.angle_alpha   90.00
_cell.angle_beta   90.00
_cell.angle_gamma   90.00
#
_symmetry.space_group_name_H-M   'P 1'
#
loop_
_entity.id
_entity.type
_entity.pdbx_description
1 polymer ?
#
loop_
_entity_poly.entity_id
_entity_poly.type
_entity_poly.pdbx_seq_one_letter_code
_entity_poly.pdbx_strand_id
1 'polypeptide(L)'
;MKKVLLALGLLVTFVITGCAQNSDEADTTDDQATTSSETESAEKSADDTANVKKALLDTQMNLVHELTTYQPAINDYTAAAADEAAKEEDVKAAKEAAKTAASEVSSQLEGYEIQTELPEAEKEQYAAAIATLQTYYQQVATALEANVGEVDLSEADATWEDFQGQINEIYEAADLIAPDMKDALS
;
A
#
# COMPACT_ATOMS: atom_id res chain seq x y z
N MET A 1 -36.66 7.09 -31.12
CA MET A 1 -36.05 7.06 -32.46
C MET A 1 -34.84 8.00 -32.40
N LYS A 2 -33.59 7.65 -32.71
CA LYS A 2 -32.99 6.58 -33.53
C LYS A 2 -31.66 6.16 -32.87
N LYS A 3 -31.34 4.88 -33.01
CA LYS A 3 -30.10 4.22 -32.59
C LYS A 3 -29.02 4.44 -33.66
N VAL A 4 -27.75 4.55 -33.27
CA VAL A 4 -26.56 4.33 -34.12
C VAL A 4 -25.46 3.79 -33.20
N LEU A 5 -25.28 2.46 -33.09
CA LEU A 5 -24.23 1.62 -33.75
C LEU A 5 -22.82 1.98 -33.26
N LEU A 6 -22.18 1.26 -32.32
CA LEU A 6 -21.60 -0.10 -32.39
C LEU A 6 -20.61 -0.27 -33.56
N ALA A 7 -19.31 -0.18 -33.25
CA ALA A 7 -18.22 -0.64 -34.12
C ALA A 7 -17.11 -1.29 -33.26
N LEU A 8 -17.12 -2.62 -33.29
CA LEU A 8 -16.17 -3.57 -32.74
C LEU A 8 -15.01 -3.72 -33.73
N GLY A 9 -13.79 -3.35 -33.35
CA GLY A 9 -12.56 -3.59 -34.13
C GLY A 9 -11.63 -4.51 -33.34
N LEU A 10 -11.65 -5.81 -33.62
CA LEU A 10 -10.71 -6.56 -34.46
C LEU A 10 -9.38 -6.89 -33.75
N LEU A 11 -9.30 -8.14 -33.30
CA LEU A 11 -8.14 -8.87 -32.79
C LEU A 11 -6.89 -8.73 -33.67
N VAL A 12 -5.74 -8.52 -33.03
CA VAL A 12 -4.43 -8.88 -33.59
C VAL A 12 -3.72 -9.78 -32.59
N THR A 13 -3.75 -11.08 -32.87
CA THR A 13 -2.83 -12.08 -32.32
C THR A 13 -1.46 -11.90 -32.96
N PHE A 14 -0.41 -11.71 -32.15
CA PHE A 14 0.96 -11.95 -32.58
C PHE A 14 1.56 -13.15 -31.84
N VAL A 15 2.36 -13.89 -32.60
CA VAL A 15 2.68 -15.31 -32.48
C VAL A 15 3.94 -15.50 -31.63
N ILE A 16 3.95 -16.55 -30.81
CA ILE A 16 5.11 -17.06 -30.06
C ILE A 16 6.09 -17.73 -31.03
N THR A 17 7.36 -17.33 -31.02
CA THR A 17 8.57 -18.15 -31.30
C THR A 17 9.81 -17.25 -31.10
N GLY A 18 10.86 -17.61 -30.35
CA GLY A 18 11.16 -18.89 -29.74
C GLY A 18 12.34 -18.83 -28.77
N CYS A 19 12.39 -19.84 -27.90
CA CYS A 19 13.60 -20.26 -27.20
C CYS A 19 14.60 -20.78 -28.23
N ALA A 20 15.78 -20.16 -28.30
CA ALA A 20 16.98 -20.84 -28.79
C ALA A 20 17.74 -21.36 -27.57
N GLN A 21 17.57 -22.65 -27.31
CA GLN A 21 18.48 -23.46 -26.52
C GLN A 21 19.33 -24.26 -27.52
N ASN A 22 20.63 -24.40 -27.20
CA ASN A 22 21.73 -25.17 -27.85
C ASN A 22 22.86 -24.25 -28.33
N SER A 23 24.14 -24.52 -28.11
CA SER A 23 24.82 -25.68 -27.51
C SER A 23 26.25 -25.28 -27.14
N ASP A 24 26.75 -25.90 -26.07
CA ASP A 24 28.16 -26.16 -25.79
C ASP A 24 28.94 -26.60 -27.05
N GLU A 25 30.10 -25.99 -27.28
CA GLU A 25 31.29 -26.71 -27.76
C GLU A 25 32.57 -25.97 -27.33
N ALA A 26 33.43 -26.72 -26.65
CA ALA A 26 34.75 -26.33 -26.20
C ALA A 26 35.76 -26.27 -27.35
N ASP A 27 36.70 -25.33 -27.32
CA ASP A 27 38.12 -25.65 -27.47
C ASP A 27 39.02 -24.46 -27.04
N THR A 28 40.26 -24.83 -26.79
CA THR A 28 41.34 -24.32 -25.96
C THR A 28 42.07 -23.04 -26.42
N THR A 29 42.62 -22.30 -25.45
CA THR A 29 44.08 -22.01 -25.28
C THR A 29 44.35 -20.60 -24.71
N ASP A 30 45.14 -20.58 -23.63
CA ASP A 30 45.96 -19.51 -23.01
C ASP A 30 46.25 -18.27 -23.88
N ASP A 31 46.09 -17.05 -23.32
CA ASP A 31 47.23 -16.18 -22.96
C ASP A 31 46.78 -14.95 -22.14
N GLN A 32 47.72 -14.38 -21.41
CA GLN A 32 47.63 -13.44 -20.30
C GLN A 32 47.69 -11.98 -20.78
N ALA A 33 46.76 -11.11 -20.33
CA ALA A 33 47.06 -9.69 -20.06
C ALA A 33 45.89 -8.95 -19.40
N THR A 34 46.21 -8.31 -18.28
CA THR A 34 45.49 -7.23 -17.59
C THR A 34 44.95 -6.14 -18.52
N THR A 35 43.68 -5.81 -18.40
CA THR A 35 43.19 -4.42 -18.48
C THR A 35 41.84 -4.29 -17.77
N SER A 36 41.82 -3.46 -16.72
CA SER A 36 40.61 -2.95 -16.11
C SER A 36 39.79 -2.14 -17.11
N SER A 37 38.49 -2.08 -16.83
CA SER A 37 37.48 -1.22 -17.46
C SER A 37 36.85 -1.82 -18.70
N GLU A 38 35.70 -2.47 -18.50
CA GLU A 38 34.47 -2.11 -19.20
C GLU A 38 33.27 -2.80 -18.53
N THR A 39 32.33 -1.96 -18.10
CA THR A 39 30.90 -2.21 -18.27
C THR A 39 30.33 -3.39 -17.47
N GLU A 40 29.98 -3.14 -16.20
CA GLU A 40 28.84 -3.81 -15.56
C GLU A 40 27.58 -3.42 -16.33
N SER A 41 27.38 -4.14 -17.42
CA SER A 41 26.16 -4.12 -18.21
C SER A 41 25.04 -4.63 -17.32
N ALA A 42 24.01 -3.81 -17.22
CA ALA A 42 22.72 -4.09 -16.62
C ALA A 42 22.22 -5.52 -16.93
N GLU A 43 22.43 -6.42 -15.96
CA GLU A 43 21.54 -7.56 -15.71
C GLU A 43 20.81 -7.27 -14.40
N LYS A 44 19.92 -6.25 -14.43
CA LYS A 44 18.89 -6.06 -13.40
C LYS A 44 17.92 -7.23 -13.56
N SER A 45 18.28 -8.33 -12.91
CA SER A 45 17.74 -9.65 -13.13
C SER A 45 16.28 -9.70 -12.69
N ALA A 46 15.45 -10.50 -13.35
CA ALA A 46 14.06 -10.73 -12.96
C ALA A 46 13.88 -11.17 -11.49
N ASP A 47 14.96 -11.64 -10.86
CA ASP A 47 15.07 -11.99 -9.44
C ASP A 47 14.92 -10.75 -8.52
N ASP A 48 15.46 -9.60 -8.90
CA ASP A 48 15.35 -8.36 -8.12
C ASP A 48 13.89 -7.87 -8.08
N THR A 49 13.18 -7.92 -9.21
CA THR A 49 11.77 -7.49 -9.27
C THR A 49 10.86 -8.42 -8.48
N ALA A 50 11.08 -9.73 -8.53
CA ALA A 50 10.31 -10.69 -7.72
C ALA A 50 10.55 -10.48 -6.21
N ASN A 51 11.79 -10.18 -5.81
CA ASN A 51 12.13 -9.87 -4.43
C ASN A 51 11.49 -8.56 -3.94
N VAL A 52 11.47 -7.51 -4.76
CA VAL A 52 10.76 -6.26 -4.42
C VAL A 52 9.26 -6.49 -4.26
N LYS A 53 8.62 -7.20 -5.19
CA LYS A 53 7.18 -7.53 -5.10
C LYS A 53 6.86 -8.25 -3.79
N LYS A 54 7.67 -9.24 -3.42
CA LYS A 54 7.51 -9.97 -2.16
C LYS A 54 7.71 -9.05 -0.95
N ALA A 55 8.77 -8.25 -0.94
CA ALA A 55 9.06 -7.34 0.16
C ALA A 55 7.93 -6.32 0.38
N LEU A 56 7.31 -5.80 -0.68
CA LEU A 56 6.14 -4.92 -0.59
C LEU A 56 4.94 -5.63 0.07
N LEU A 57 4.63 -6.85 -0.36
CA LEU A 57 3.56 -7.65 0.24
C LEU A 57 3.83 -7.98 1.72
N ASP A 58 5.08 -8.32 2.07
CA ASP A 58 5.48 -8.55 3.46
C ASP A 58 5.37 -7.26 4.29
N THR A 59 5.71 -6.10 3.70
CA THR A 59 5.59 -4.77 4.34
C THR A 59 4.12 -4.48 4.67
N GLN A 60 3.22 -4.68 3.72
CA GLN A 60 1.78 -4.50 3.93
C GLN A 60 1.23 -5.46 4.96
N MET A 61 1.57 -6.75 4.89
CA MET A 61 1.17 -7.74 5.88
C MET A 61 1.54 -7.31 7.31
N ASN A 62 2.78 -6.83 7.49
CA ASN A 62 3.26 -6.34 8.78
C ASN A 62 2.49 -5.09 9.23
N LEU A 63 2.30 -4.11 8.34
CA LEU A 63 1.55 -2.90 8.64
C LEU A 63 0.10 -3.22 9.03
N VAL A 64 -0.59 -4.04 8.24
CA VAL A 64 -1.96 -4.48 8.53
C VAL A 64 -2.02 -5.20 9.88
N HIS A 65 -1.08 -6.12 10.14
CA HIS A 65 -1.04 -6.83 11.41
C HIS A 65 -0.96 -5.89 12.63
N GLU A 66 -0.07 -4.89 12.58
CA GLU A 66 0.07 -3.89 13.64
C GLU A 66 -1.22 -3.07 13.83
N LEU A 67 -1.87 -2.69 12.72
CA LEU A 67 -3.03 -1.79 12.75
C LEU A 67 -4.36 -2.46 13.07
N THR A 68 -4.52 -3.77 12.78
CA THR A 68 -5.78 -4.51 12.98
C THR A 68 -6.29 -4.51 14.41
N THR A 69 -5.44 -4.21 15.39
CA THR A 69 -5.85 -4.09 16.80
C THR A 69 -6.66 -2.82 17.07
N TYR A 70 -6.45 -1.74 16.29
CA TYR A 70 -6.97 -0.41 16.58
C TYR A 70 -8.18 -0.02 15.73
N GLN A 71 -8.17 -0.40 14.44
CA GLN A 71 -9.22 -0.02 13.49
C GLN A 71 -10.64 -0.45 13.91
N PRO A 72 -10.87 -1.62 14.56
CA PRO A 72 -12.22 -2.02 14.96
C PRO A 72 -12.93 -1.00 15.86
N ALA A 73 -12.22 -0.34 16.79
CA ALA A 73 -12.82 0.66 17.67
C ALA A 73 -13.29 1.90 16.91
N ILE A 74 -12.54 2.31 15.87
CA ILE A 74 -12.91 3.42 14.99
C ILE A 74 -14.14 3.03 14.16
N ASN A 75 -14.13 1.83 13.59
CA ASN A 75 -15.26 1.29 12.82
C ASN A 75 -16.54 1.22 13.68
N ASP A 76 -16.44 0.73 14.92
CA ASP A 76 -17.54 0.65 15.87
C ASP A 76 -18.15 2.03 16.17
N TYR A 77 -17.32 3.06 16.35
CA TYR A 77 -17.83 4.43 16.51
C TYR A 77 -18.56 4.91 15.25
N THR A 78 -17.99 4.73 14.06
CA THR A 78 -18.64 5.18 12.82
C THR A 78 -19.98 4.47 12.59
N ALA A 79 -20.06 3.18 12.91
CA ALA A 79 -21.30 2.41 12.84
C ALA A 79 -22.33 2.90 13.87
N ALA A 80 -21.92 3.11 15.13
CA ALA A 80 -22.80 3.61 16.19
C ALA A 80 -23.30 5.03 15.90
N ALA A 81 -22.44 5.90 15.36
CA ALA A 81 -22.79 7.28 15.00
C ALA A 81 -23.75 7.36 13.80
N ALA A 82 -23.70 6.37 12.90
CA ALA A 82 -24.61 6.26 11.76
C ALA A 82 -25.95 5.58 12.09
N ASP A 83 -26.03 4.86 13.22
CA ASP A 83 -27.26 4.20 13.65
C ASP A 83 -28.16 5.15 14.45
N GLU A 84 -29.22 5.64 13.80
CA GLU A 84 -30.23 6.50 14.42
C GLU A 84 -30.95 5.86 15.62
N ALA A 85 -30.88 4.53 15.77
CA ALA A 85 -31.46 3.80 16.90
C ALA A 85 -30.47 3.60 18.07
N ALA A 86 -29.19 3.93 17.89
CA ALA A 86 -28.19 3.80 18.94
C ALA A 86 -28.50 4.75 20.11
N LYS A 87 -28.23 4.28 21.33
CA LYS A 87 -28.37 5.16 22.51
C LYS A 87 -27.18 6.10 22.57
N GLU A 88 -27.42 7.33 22.98
CA GLU A 88 -26.37 8.35 23.13
C GLU A 88 -25.20 7.88 24.02
N GLU A 89 -25.48 7.13 25.08
CA GLU A 89 -24.47 6.53 25.95
C GLU A 89 -23.59 5.50 25.22
N ASP A 90 -24.20 4.67 24.35
CA ASP A 90 -23.51 3.66 23.56
C ASP A 90 -22.59 4.34 22.52
N VAL A 91 -23.09 5.39 21.84
CA VAL A 91 -22.30 6.20 20.89
C VAL A 91 -21.13 6.90 21.59
N LYS A 92 -21.37 7.46 22.77
CA LYS A 92 -20.32 8.12 23.56
C LYS A 92 -19.23 7.14 23.99
N ALA A 93 -19.59 5.94 24.45
CA ALA A 93 -18.62 4.91 24.81
C ALA A 93 -17.76 4.48 23.62
N ALA A 94 -18.38 4.26 22.45
CA ALA A 94 -17.67 3.95 21.22
C ALA A 94 -16.73 5.09 20.79
N LYS A 95 -17.17 6.36 20.93
CA LYS A 95 -16.36 7.54 20.63
C LYS A 95 -15.08 7.60 21.45
N GLU A 96 -15.17 7.37 22.76
CA GLU A 96 -13.99 7.38 23.63
C GLU A 96 -13.03 6.23 23.30
N ALA A 97 -13.56 5.03 23.00
CA ALA A 97 -12.74 3.89 22.56
C ALA A 97 -12.02 4.17 21.23
N ALA A 98 -12.75 4.72 20.24
CA ALA A 98 -12.19 5.14 18.96
C ALA A 98 -11.10 6.21 19.14
N LYS A 99 -11.32 7.19 20.03
CA LYS A 99 -10.34 8.24 20.31
C LYS A 99 -9.06 7.67 20.89
N THR A 100 -9.17 6.77 21.87
CA THR A 100 -8.02 6.08 22.46
C THR A 100 -7.28 5.28 21.40
N ALA A 101 -7.98 4.45 20.63
CA ALA A 101 -7.36 3.64 19.57
C ALA A 101 -6.64 4.50 18.53
N ALA A 102 -7.28 5.57 18.04
CA ALA A 102 -6.69 6.51 17.08
C ALA A 102 -5.45 7.23 17.64
N SER A 103 -5.47 7.60 18.92
CA SER A 103 -4.31 8.22 19.58
C SER A 103 -3.15 7.23 19.72
N GLU A 104 -3.43 6.01 20.17
CA GLU A 104 -2.42 4.96 20.37
C GLU A 104 -1.76 4.56 19.05
N VAL A 105 -2.56 4.34 18.01
CA VAL A 105 -2.02 3.94 16.70
C VAL A 105 -1.24 5.07 16.03
N SER A 106 -1.68 6.33 16.18
CA SER A 106 -0.88 7.49 15.74
C SER A 106 0.49 7.52 16.43
N SER A 107 0.53 7.28 17.74
CA SER A 107 1.80 7.22 18.49
C SER A 107 2.65 6.01 18.09
N GLN A 108 2.04 4.88 17.72
CA GLN A 108 2.77 3.72 17.23
C GLN A 108 3.38 3.95 15.85
N LEU A 109 2.66 4.68 14.98
CA LEU A 109 3.14 5.04 13.65
C LEU A 109 4.21 6.14 13.68
N GLU A 110 4.29 6.91 14.77
CA GLU A 110 5.37 7.86 15.01
C GLU A 110 6.71 7.13 15.11
N GLY A 111 7.53 7.23 14.06
CA GLY A 111 8.82 6.54 14.00
C GLY A 111 8.70 5.04 13.72
N TYR A 112 7.59 4.59 13.13
CA TYR A 112 7.45 3.21 12.66
C TYR A 112 8.60 2.84 11.71
N GLU A 113 9.23 1.70 11.98
CA GLU A 113 10.31 1.16 11.18
C GLU A 113 9.78 0.06 10.25
N ILE A 114 10.06 0.21 8.96
CA ILE A 114 9.78 -0.82 7.96
C ILE A 114 10.75 -1.98 8.22
N GLN A 115 10.22 -3.12 8.68
CA GLN A 115 11.01 -4.30 9.08
C GLN A 115 11.52 -5.13 7.90
N THR A 116 11.00 -4.86 6.71
CA THR A 116 11.32 -5.54 5.45
C THR A 116 12.37 -4.76 4.68
N GLU A 117 13.30 -5.48 4.06
CA GLU A 117 14.29 -4.87 3.18
C GLU A 117 13.63 -4.48 1.86
N LEU A 118 13.25 -3.21 1.75
CA LEU A 118 12.82 -2.57 0.51
C LEU A 118 14.00 -1.81 -0.12
N PRO A 119 14.07 -1.70 -1.45
CA PRO A 119 14.99 -0.74 -2.06
C PRO A 119 14.64 0.69 -1.59
N GLU A 120 15.65 1.55 -1.59
CA GLU A 120 15.56 2.86 -0.92
C GLU A 120 14.39 3.72 -1.42
N ALA A 121 14.13 3.71 -2.73
CA ALA A 121 13.05 4.50 -3.31
C ALA A 121 11.66 4.06 -2.80
N GLU A 122 11.38 2.76 -2.82
CA GLU A 122 10.14 2.19 -2.30
C GLU A 122 10.04 2.37 -0.80
N LYS A 123 11.15 2.26 -0.06
CA LYS A 123 11.21 2.49 1.39
C LYS A 123 10.84 3.94 1.75
N GLU A 124 11.41 4.92 1.05
CA GLU A 124 11.09 6.34 1.24
C GLU A 124 9.62 6.63 0.93
N GLN A 125 9.08 6.08 -0.17
CA GLN A 125 7.68 6.22 -0.54
C GLN A 125 6.75 5.60 0.51
N TYR A 126 7.07 4.40 1.00
CA TYR A 126 6.29 3.75 2.06
C TYR A 126 6.34 4.51 3.38
N ALA A 127 7.50 5.06 3.75
CA ALA A 127 7.63 5.88 4.94
C ALA A 127 6.80 7.16 4.85
N ALA A 128 6.73 7.79 3.66
CA ALA A 128 5.84 8.92 3.42
C ALA A 128 4.37 8.52 3.55
N ALA A 129 3.97 7.37 3.00
CA ALA A 129 2.61 6.84 3.16
C ALA A 129 2.25 6.59 4.63
N ILE A 130 3.18 6.02 5.41
CA ILE A 130 3.01 5.79 6.85
C ILE A 130 2.86 7.11 7.62
N ALA A 131 3.58 8.16 7.24
CA ALA A 131 3.40 9.49 7.84
C ALA A 131 2.03 10.12 7.50
N THR A 132 1.52 9.91 6.28
CA THR A 132 0.16 10.31 5.91
C THR A 132 -0.87 9.54 6.75
N LEU A 133 -0.68 8.22 6.92
CA LEU A 133 -1.57 7.39 7.74
C LEU A 133 -1.53 7.78 9.23
N GLN A 134 -0.35 8.13 9.75
CA GLN A 134 -0.22 8.70 11.08
C GLN A 134 -1.07 9.97 11.23
N THR A 135 -0.99 10.86 10.24
CA THR A 135 -1.75 12.11 10.20
C THR A 135 -3.26 11.85 10.19
N TYR A 136 -3.72 10.86 9.41
CA TYR A 136 -5.11 10.40 9.43
C TYR A 136 -5.57 10.07 10.86
N TYR A 137 -4.83 9.21 11.57
CA TYR A 137 -5.22 8.82 12.93
C TYR A 137 -5.16 9.98 13.93
N GLN A 138 -4.24 10.94 13.77
CA GLN A 138 -4.22 12.18 14.56
C GLN A 138 -5.47 13.03 14.33
N GLN A 139 -5.89 13.17 13.07
CA GLN A 139 -7.09 13.91 12.71
C GLN A 139 -8.35 13.21 13.25
N VAL A 140 -8.43 11.87 13.17
CA VAL A 140 -9.51 11.10 13.79
C VAL A 140 -9.56 11.36 15.30
N ALA A 141 -8.44 11.21 16.01
CA ALA A 141 -8.38 11.45 17.45
C ALA A 141 -8.80 12.88 17.83
N THR A 142 -8.38 13.86 17.03
CA THR A 142 -8.70 15.29 17.22
C THR A 142 -10.18 15.57 16.96
N ALA A 143 -10.75 15.04 15.88
CA ALA A 143 -12.16 15.21 15.55
C ALA A 143 -13.08 14.61 16.63
N LEU A 144 -12.68 13.47 17.22
CA LEU A 144 -13.42 12.80 18.28
C LEU A 144 -13.42 13.57 19.62
N GLU A 145 -12.66 14.66 19.74
CA GLU A 145 -12.76 15.57 20.89
C GLU A 145 -14.06 16.39 20.89
N ALA A 146 -14.70 16.55 19.73
CA ALA A 146 -15.97 17.24 19.61
C ALA A 146 -17.11 16.50 20.37
N ASN A 147 -18.22 17.22 20.57
CA ASN A 147 -19.41 16.61 21.17
C ASN A 147 -20.00 15.54 20.23
N VAL A 148 -20.73 14.59 20.82
CA VAL A 148 -21.50 13.60 20.02
C VAL A 148 -22.46 14.36 19.10
N GLY A 149 -22.44 14.02 17.81
CA GLY A 149 -23.23 14.70 16.76
C GLY A 149 -22.56 15.92 16.12
N GLU A 150 -21.41 16.36 16.63
CA GLU A 150 -20.59 17.44 16.03
C GLU A 150 -19.27 16.93 15.44
N VAL A 151 -18.98 15.63 15.59
CA VAL A 151 -17.76 15.02 15.04
C VAL A 151 -17.81 15.05 13.51
N ASP A 152 -16.79 15.63 12.91
CA ASP A 152 -16.57 15.69 11.47
C ASP A 152 -15.26 14.97 11.13
N LEU A 153 -15.37 13.89 10.34
CA LEU A 153 -14.22 13.10 9.90
C LEU A 153 -13.79 13.43 8.47
N SER A 154 -14.39 14.42 7.82
CA SER A 154 -14.13 14.70 6.39
C SER A 154 -12.67 15.02 6.08
N GLU A 155 -11.96 15.72 6.97
CA GLU A 155 -10.52 15.97 6.81
C GLU A 155 -9.69 14.70 6.94
N ALA A 156 -10.05 13.84 7.90
CA ALA A 156 -9.42 12.53 8.06
C ALA A 156 -9.68 11.65 6.83
N ASP A 157 -10.92 11.60 6.33
CA ASP A 157 -11.29 10.84 5.14
C ASP A 157 -10.47 11.27 3.91
N ALA A 158 -10.25 12.58 3.72
CA ALA A 158 -9.39 13.08 2.64
C ALA A 158 -7.93 12.63 2.80
N THR A 159 -7.39 12.67 4.03
CA THR A 159 -6.02 12.19 4.31
C THR A 159 -5.90 10.68 4.13
N TRP A 160 -6.97 9.92 4.42
CA TRP A 160 -7.04 8.49 4.12
C TRP A 160 -6.98 8.22 2.61
N GLU A 161 -7.70 9.00 1.81
CA GLU A 161 -7.65 8.91 0.34
C GLU A 161 -6.24 9.21 -0.20
N ASP A 162 -5.55 10.20 0.37
CA ASP A 162 -4.15 10.50 0.02
C ASP A 162 -3.22 9.33 0.36
N PHE A 163 -3.37 8.73 1.55
CA PHE A 163 -2.63 7.53 1.95
C PHE A 163 -2.89 6.36 0.98
N GLN A 164 -4.14 6.08 0.65
CA GLN A 164 -4.51 5.02 -0.29
C GLN A 164 -3.93 5.30 -1.68
N GLY A 165 -3.94 6.56 -2.13
CA GLY A 165 -3.30 6.99 -3.37
C GLY A 165 -1.81 6.69 -3.40
N GLN A 166 -1.09 7.02 -2.33
CA GLN A 166 0.34 6.72 -2.20
C GLN A 166 0.62 5.20 -2.24
N ILE A 167 -0.20 4.40 -1.54
CA ILE A 167 -0.09 2.94 -1.59
C ILE A 167 -0.36 2.41 -3.01
N ASN A 168 -1.35 2.96 -3.72
CA ASN A 168 -1.63 2.57 -5.10
C ASN A 168 -0.43 2.82 -6.01
N GLU A 169 0.16 4.01 -5.94
CA GLU A 169 1.33 4.38 -6.75
C GLU A 169 2.52 3.45 -6.53
N ILE A 170 2.81 3.10 -5.27
CA ILE A 170 3.92 2.18 -4.92
C ILE A 170 3.70 0.80 -5.56
N TYR A 171 2.48 0.26 -5.46
CA TYR A 171 2.16 -1.08 -5.94
C TYR A 171 2.09 -1.15 -7.46
N GLU A 172 1.45 -0.16 -8.10
CA GLU A 172 1.36 -0.09 -9.55
C GLU A 172 2.74 0.09 -10.19
N ALA A 173 3.62 0.89 -9.60
CA ALA A 173 5.01 1.03 -10.05
C ALA A 173 5.79 -0.29 -10.00
N ALA A 174 5.43 -1.15 -9.04
CA ALA A 174 5.98 -2.50 -8.91
C ALA A 174 5.25 -3.54 -9.76
N ASP A 175 4.24 -3.18 -10.57
CA ASP A 175 3.40 -4.13 -11.34
C ASP A 175 2.69 -5.14 -10.41
N LEU A 176 2.16 -4.63 -9.30
CA LEU A 176 1.26 -5.32 -8.37
C LEU A 176 -0.14 -4.69 -8.40
N ILE A 177 -1.13 -5.49 -8.02
CA ILE A 177 -2.46 -4.97 -7.73
C ILE A 177 -2.38 -4.26 -6.38
N ALA A 178 -2.70 -2.97 -6.38
CA ALA A 178 -2.75 -2.20 -5.16
C ALA A 178 -3.82 -2.74 -4.20
N PRO A 179 -3.51 -2.82 -2.90
CA PRO A 179 -4.48 -3.28 -1.92
C PRO A 179 -5.49 -2.20 -1.58
N ASP A 180 -6.75 -2.60 -1.34
CA ASP A 180 -7.69 -1.75 -0.61
C ASP A 180 -7.34 -1.84 0.88
N MET A 181 -6.71 -0.78 1.40
CA MET A 181 -6.27 -0.75 2.79
C MET A 181 -7.43 -0.62 3.76
N LYS A 182 -8.59 -0.13 3.30
CA LYS A 182 -9.76 0.01 4.17
C LYS A 182 -10.34 -1.37 4.43
N ASP A 183 -10.48 -2.17 3.37
CA ASP A 183 -10.88 -3.57 3.46
C ASP A 183 -9.83 -4.41 4.24
N ALA A 184 -8.54 -4.14 4.04
CA ALA A 184 -7.48 -4.88 4.74
C ALA A 184 -7.44 -4.64 6.25
N LEU A 185 -7.90 -3.46 6.72
CA LEU A 185 -7.95 -3.09 8.14
C LEU A 185 -9.34 -3.28 8.77
N SER A 186 -10.33 -3.75 8.00
CA SER A 186 -11.73 -3.89 8.42
C SER A 186 -11.97 -4.95 9.48
#